data_AF-A0A7S1WP89-F1
#
_entry.id   AF-A0A7S1WP89-F1
#
_cell.length_a   1.000
_cell.length_b   1.000
_cell.length_c   1.000
_cell.angle_alpha   90.00
_cell.angle_beta   90.00
_cell.angle_gamma   90.00
#
_symmetry.space_group_name_H-M   'P 1'
#
loop_
_entity.id
_entity.type
_entity.pdbx_description
1 polymer ?
#
loop_
_entity_poly.entity_id
_entity_poly.type
_entity_poly.pdbx_seq_one_letter_code
_entity_poly.pdbx_strand_id
1 'polypeptide(L)'
;KACGWESIVNKKVQDMRDAELNCLEGYYWRLGLMYTIVYAVPKALIFVAVWGYHWLYPNIPTVNIFATLPLLFTTQSAIMSILSTLPTLINAKPAVMRCEAFLKQTEAPVGRPKDEVNPDWLTFWPSKNGLALEPSKPVAQKETPATRAALRVKGSFKWSRSGRACLHDIDIDLPAGQSLAIIG
;
A
#
# COMPACT_ATOMS: atom_id res chain seq x y z
N LYS A 1 -29.46 -11.23 -13.35
CA LYS A 1 -30.54 -11.82 -14.17
C LYS A 1 -31.85 -11.94 -13.39
N ALA A 2 -31.90 -12.75 -12.31
CA ALA A 2 -33.15 -13.03 -11.57
C ALA A 2 -33.92 -11.79 -11.08
N CYS A 3 -33.22 -10.72 -10.65
CA CYS A 3 -33.86 -9.47 -10.20
C CYS A 3 -34.03 -8.41 -11.31
N GLY A 4 -33.67 -8.70 -12.57
CA GLY A 4 -33.81 -7.74 -13.68
C GLY A 4 -32.91 -6.49 -13.62
N TRP A 5 -31.98 -6.38 -12.66
CA TRP A 5 -31.14 -5.19 -12.46
C TRP A 5 -30.01 -4.98 -13.47
N GLU A 6 -30.01 -5.72 -14.57
CA GLU A 6 -28.95 -5.66 -15.58
C GLU A 6 -28.78 -4.25 -16.14
N SER A 7 -29.89 -3.55 -16.41
CA SER A 7 -29.85 -2.17 -16.89
C SER A 7 -29.26 -1.19 -15.86
N ILE A 8 -29.58 -1.38 -14.57
CA ILE A 8 -29.13 -0.47 -13.51
C ILE A 8 -27.63 -0.67 -13.28
N VAL A 9 -27.19 -1.93 -13.20
CA VAL A 9 -25.77 -2.27 -13.05
C VAL A 9 -24.98 -1.82 -14.27
N ASN A 10 -25.49 -2.05 -15.48
CA ASN A 10 -24.80 -1.65 -16.70
C ASN A 10 -24.65 -0.13 -16.78
N LYS A 11 -25.69 0.64 -16.41
CA LYS A 11 -25.59 2.10 -16.34
C LYS A 11 -24.50 2.54 -15.35
N LYS A 12 -24.46 1.96 -14.15
CA LYS A 12 -23.42 2.26 -13.15
C LYS A 12 -22.01 1.96 -13.69
N VAL A 13 -21.86 0.85 -14.42
CA VAL A 13 -20.58 0.47 -15.06
C VAL A 13 -20.21 1.47 -16.15
N GLN A 14 -21.16 1.89 -16.98
CA GLN A 14 -20.94 2.93 -17.99
C GLN A 14 -20.53 4.26 -17.37
N ASP A 15 -21.20 4.72 -16.32
CA ASP A 15 -20.85 5.95 -15.61
C ASP A 15 -19.39 5.90 -15.07
N MET A 16 -18.97 4.75 -14.54
CA MET A 16 -17.58 4.55 -14.09
C MET A 16 -16.60 4.50 -15.27
N ARG A 17 -17.00 3.91 -16.40
CA ARG A 17 -16.18 3.81 -17.61
C ARG A 17 -15.95 5.19 -18.22
N ASP A 18 -16.95 6.05 -18.24
CA ASP A 18 -16.82 7.42 -18.76
C ASP A 18 -15.87 8.24 -17.89
N ALA A 19 -15.94 8.09 -16.57
CA ALA A 19 -14.99 8.71 -15.66
C ALA A 19 -13.54 8.21 -15.88
N GLU A 20 -13.37 6.90 -16.11
CA GLU A 20 -12.07 6.30 -16.44
C GLU A 20 -11.53 6.84 -17.76
N LEU A 21 -12.35 6.88 -18.81
CA LEU A 21 -11.96 7.36 -20.15
C LEU A 21 -11.55 8.83 -20.12
N ASN A 22 -12.30 9.69 -19.43
CA ASN A 22 -11.94 11.10 -19.26
C ASN A 22 -10.60 11.27 -18.52
N CYS A 23 -10.36 10.46 -17.49
CA CYS A 23 -9.08 10.44 -16.78
C CYS A 23 -7.94 9.99 -17.72
N LEU A 24 -8.18 8.95 -18.51
CA LEU A 24 -7.21 8.36 -19.42
C LEU A 24 -6.86 9.31 -20.58
N GLU A 25 -7.84 10.01 -21.13
CA GLU A 25 -7.63 11.03 -22.14
C GLU A 25 -6.75 12.17 -21.61
N GLY A 26 -7.09 12.70 -20.43
CA GLY A 26 -6.27 13.73 -19.79
C GLY A 26 -4.84 13.25 -19.48
N TYR A 27 -4.68 11.98 -19.10
CA TYR A 27 -3.38 11.36 -18.91
C TYR A 27 -2.57 11.30 -20.22
N TYR A 28 -3.14 10.75 -21.30
CA TYR A 28 -2.44 10.63 -22.58
C TYR A 28 -2.13 11.97 -23.21
N TRP A 29 -3.01 12.96 -23.07
CA TRP A 29 -2.74 14.32 -23.52
C TRP A 29 -1.50 14.91 -22.85
N ARG A 30 -1.42 14.82 -21.51
CA ARG A 30 -0.26 15.29 -20.74
C ARG A 30 0.99 14.50 -21.06
N LEU A 31 0.87 13.18 -21.23
CA LEU A 31 1.98 12.31 -21.59
C LEU A 31 2.54 12.68 -22.97
N GLY A 32 1.66 12.89 -23.97
CA GLY A 32 2.05 13.32 -25.30
C GLY A 32 2.74 14.69 -25.30
N LEU A 33 2.24 15.63 -24.49
CA LEU A 33 2.89 16.93 -24.30
C LEU A 33 4.28 16.78 -23.68
N MET A 34 4.42 15.94 -22.64
CA MET A 34 5.72 15.66 -22.02
C MET A 34 6.71 15.04 -23.00
N TYR A 35 6.29 14.05 -23.79
CA TYR A 35 7.14 13.48 -24.85
C TYR A 35 7.57 14.55 -25.86
N THR A 36 6.64 15.42 -26.27
CA THR A 36 6.94 16.52 -27.18
C THR A 36 8.02 17.43 -26.60
N ILE A 37 7.91 17.84 -25.34
CA ILE A 37 8.91 18.66 -24.65
C ILE A 37 10.26 17.92 -24.61
N VAL A 38 10.26 16.67 -24.17
CA VAL A 38 11.46 15.85 -23.99
C VAL A 38 12.23 15.67 -25.31
N TYR A 39 11.55 15.51 -26.44
CA TYR A 39 12.20 15.35 -27.74
C TYR A 39 12.49 16.67 -28.47
N ALA A 40 11.67 17.71 -28.29
CA ALA A 40 11.83 18.99 -28.99
C ALA A 40 12.86 19.90 -28.31
N VAL A 41 12.87 19.98 -26.97
CA VAL A 41 13.74 20.89 -26.22
C VAL A 41 15.24 20.66 -26.50
N PRO A 42 15.77 19.42 -26.48
CA PRO A 42 17.19 19.21 -26.76
C PRO A 42 17.57 19.62 -28.18
N LYS A 43 16.70 19.35 -29.17
CA LYS A 43 16.92 19.76 -30.56
C LYS A 43 16.93 21.29 -30.69
N ALA A 44 16.00 21.96 -30.02
CA ALA A 44 15.95 23.42 -29.99
C ALA A 44 17.20 24.02 -29.33
N LEU A 45 17.68 23.43 -28.22
CA LEU A 45 18.91 23.86 -27.56
C LEU A 45 20.14 23.70 -28.45
N ILE A 46 20.27 22.59 -29.18
CA ILE A 46 21.36 22.39 -30.15
C ILE A 46 21.28 23.45 -31.25
N PHE A 47 20.10 23.68 -31.80
CA PHE A 47 19.90 24.67 -32.85
C PHE A 47 20.29 26.08 -32.37
N VAL A 48 19.80 26.48 -31.19
CA VAL A 48 20.15 27.78 -30.57
C VAL A 48 21.64 27.88 -30.26
N ALA A 49 22.28 26.80 -29.80
CA ALA A 49 23.71 26.78 -29.50
C ALA A 49 24.56 26.96 -30.77
N VAL A 50 24.23 26.23 -31.84
CA VAL A 50 24.94 26.34 -33.13
C VAL A 50 24.69 27.72 -33.74
N TRP A 51 23.44 28.21 -33.70
CA TRP A 51 23.09 29.53 -34.19
C TRP A 51 23.83 30.65 -33.42
N GLY A 52 23.81 30.60 -32.09
CA GLY A 52 24.50 31.56 -31.24
C GLY A 52 26.01 31.54 -31.44
N TYR A 53 26.59 30.34 -31.62
CA TYR A 53 28.02 30.19 -31.92
C TYR A 53 28.39 30.81 -33.26
N HIS A 54 27.60 30.56 -34.32
CA HIS A 54 27.80 31.15 -35.63
C HIS A 54 27.69 32.68 -35.59
N TRP A 55 26.72 33.20 -34.82
CA TRP A 55 26.51 34.64 -34.65
C TRP A 55 27.67 35.32 -33.92
N LEU A 56 28.16 34.75 -32.81
CA LEU A 56 29.26 35.35 -32.05
C LEU A 56 30.61 35.30 -32.78
N TYR A 57 30.82 34.28 -33.62
CA TYR A 57 32.11 34.01 -34.25
C TYR A 57 31.99 33.72 -35.74
N PRO A 58 31.73 34.74 -36.58
CA PRO A 58 31.43 34.56 -38.00
C PRO A 58 32.60 34.00 -38.84
N ASN A 59 33.85 34.17 -38.38
CA ASN A 59 35.06 33.79 -39.12
C ASN A 59 35.70 32.47 -38.64
N ILE A 60 35.02 31.68 -37.81
CA ILE A 60 35.57 30.41 -37.32
C ILE A 60 35.49 29.33 -38.40
N PRO A 61 36.56 28.52 -38.59
CA PRO A 61 36.52 27.40 -39.52
C PRO A 61 35.44 26.39 -39.14
N THR A 62 34.70 25.92 -40.13
CA THR A 62 33.57 24.98 -39.99
C THR A 62 33.94 23.69 -39.26
N VAL A 63 35.21 23.31 -39.29
CA VAL A 63 35.79 22.15 -38.56
C VAL A 63 35.50 22.23 -37.05
N ASN A 64 35.54 23.43 -36.46
CA ASN A 64 35.26 23.60 -35.03
C ASN A 64 33.79 23.34 -34.67
N ILE A 65 32.86 23.56 -35.62
CA ILE A 65 31.43 23.24 -35.43
C ILE A 65 31.23 21.73 -35.41
N PHE A 66 31.93 21.00 -36.28
CA PHE A 66 31.88 19.54 -36.27
C PHE A 66 32.52 18.94 -35.00
N ALA A 67 33.53 19.60 -34.43
CA ALA A 67 34.14 19.20 -33.17
C ALA A 67 33.23 19.43 -31.94
N THR A 68 32.34 20.43 -31.97
CA THR A 68 31.43 20.74 -30.86
C THR A 68 30.12 19.95 -30.89
N LEU A 69 29.73 19.39 -32.04
CA LEU A 69 28.52 18.56 -32.17
C LEU A 69 28.50 17.34 -31.23
N PRO A 70 29.57 16.52 -31.10
CA PRO A 70 29.59 15.41 -30.15
C PRO A 70 29.40 15.85 -28.68
N LEU A 71 29.97 17.00 -28.30
CA LEU A 71 29.79 17.59 -26.96
C LEU A 71 28.33 17.98 -26.71
N LEU A 72 27.68 18.57 -27.72
CA LEU A 72 26.25 18.90 -27.68
C LEU A 72 25.38 17.64 -27.56
N PHE A 73 25.69 16.57 -28.31
CA PHE A 73 24.96 15.30 -28.19
C PHE A 73 25.12 14.63 -26.83
N THR A 74 26.33 14.70 -26.25
CA THR A 74 26.59 14.20 -24.90
C THR A 74 25.77 14.96 -23.87
N THR A 75 25.73 16.29 -23.99
CA THR A 75 24.93 17.17 -23.13
C THR A 75 23.43 16.89 -23.28
N GLN A 76 22.93 16.68 -24.50
CA GLN A 76 21.57 16.23 -24.75
C GLN A 76 21.27 14.91 -24.03
N SER A 77 22.17 13.93 -24.10
CA SER A 77 21.99 12.65 -23.42
C SER A 77 21.91 12.81 -21.90
N ALA A 78 22.73 13.70 -21.32
CA ALA A 78 22.69 13.98 -19.89
C ALA A 78 21.35 14.63 -19.47
N ILE A 79 20.86 15.60 -20.24
CA ILE A 79 19.55 16.24 -20.01
C ILE A 79 18.43 15.20 -20.08
N MET A 80 18.45 14.31 -21.08
CA MET A 80 17.46 13.24 -21.21
C MET A 80 17.46 12.29 -20.01
N SER A 81 18.64 11.93 -19.47
CA SER A 81 18.74 11.11 -18.26
C SER A 81 18.18 11.79 -17.01
N ILE A 82 18.34 13.12 -16.90
CA ILE A 82 17.73 13.88 -15.79
C ILE A 82 16.21 13.93 -15.95
N LEU A 83 15.73 14.21 -17.16
CA LEU A 83 14.30 14.27 -17.44
C LEU A 83 13.60 12.91 -17.26
N SER A 84 14.28 11.80 -17.54
CA SER A 84 13.73 10.46 -17.35
C SER A 84 13.71 9.98 -15.89
N THR A 85 14.59 10.52 -15.04
CA THR A 85 14.64 10.17 -13.60
C THR A 85 13.66 10.99 -12.76
N LEU A 86 13.29 12.19 -13.22
CA LEU A 86 12.39 13.11 -12.51
C LEU A 86 11.00 12.49 -12.17
N PRO A 87 10.29 11.81 -13.10
CA PRO A 87 9.00 11.21 -12.81
C PRO A 87 9.07 10.13 -11.73
N THR A 88 10.13 9.33 -11.73
CA THR A 88 10.36 8.29 -10.72
C THR A 88 10.50 8.91 -9.33
N LEU A 89 11.21 10.03 -9.23
CA LEU A 89 11.40 10.75 -7.98
C LEU A 89 10.10 11.37 -7.46
N ILE A 90 9.30 11.94 -8.37
CA ILE A 90 7.98 12.52 -8.04
C ILE A 90 7.02 11.42 -7.57
N ASN A 91 7.00 10.26 -8.23
CA ASN A 91 6.12 9.14 -7.89
C ASN A 91 6.56 8.37 -6.63
N ALA A 92 7.83 8.45 -6.23
CA ALA A 92 8.33 7.82 -5.01
C ALA A 92 7.66 8.40 -3.76
N LYS A 93 7.47 9.72 -3.69
CA LYS A 93 6.88 10.40 -2.52
C LYS A 93 5.48 9.87 -2.15
N PRO A 94 4.46 9.85 -3.04
CA PRO A 94 3.14 9.33 -2.70
C PRO A 94 3.16 7.82 -2.45
N ALA A 95 4.08 7.06 -3.07
CA ALA A 95 4.24 5.64 -2.76
C ALA A 95 4.70 5.44 -1.30
N VAL A 96 5.72 6.19 -0.86
CA VAL A 96 6.19 6.16 0.53
C VAL A 96 5.09 6.61 1.51
N MET A 97 4.32 7.66 1.18
CA MET A 97 3.20 8.09 2.01
C MET A 97 2.13 7.02 2.18
N ARG A 98 1.84 6.23 1.13
CA ARG A 98 0.92 5.09 1.23
C ARG A 98 1.46 3.97 2.11
N CYS A 99 2.76 3.65 1.98
CA CYS A 99 3.41 2.67 2.85
C CYS A 99 3.40 3.14 4.32
N GLU A 100 3.68 4.42 4.56
CA GLU A 100 3.61 5.01 5.90
C GLU A 100 2.19 4.96 6.47
N ALA A 101 1.18 5.32 5.68
CA ALA A 101 -0.22 5.26 6.09
C ALA A 101 -0.64 3.82 6.41
N PHE A 102 -0.17 2.84 5.62
CA PHE A 102 -0.40 1.41 5.86
C PHE A 102 0.26 0.95 7.17
N LEU A 103 1.53 1.29 7.40
CA LEU A 103 2.24 0.93 8.63
C LEU A 103 1.67 1.59 9.88
N LYS A 104 1.02 2.76 9.73
CA LYS A 104 0.31 3.45 10.81
C LYS A 104 -1.10 2.92 11.04
N GLN A 105 -1.60 1.99 10.21
CA GLN A 105 -2.87 1.36 10.48
C GLN A 105 -2.79 0.63 11.81
N THR A 106 -3.85 0.75 12.61
CA THR A 106 -3.92 0.06 13.90
C THR A 106 -3.91 -1.44 13.65
N GLU A 107 -2.82 -2.10 14.03
CA GLU A 107 -2.73 -3.55 14.02
C GLU A 107 -3.89 -4.13 14.84
N ALA A 108 -4.36 -5.32 14.45
CA ALA A 108 -5.27 -6.08 15.29
C ALA A 108 -4.60 -6.24 16.66
N PRO A 109 -5.34 -6.07 17.78
CA PRO A 109 -4.76 -6.21 19.10
C PRO A 109 -4.04 -7.54 19.16
N VAL A 110 -2.71 -7.51 19.32
CA VAL A 110 -1.92 -8.70 19.57
C VAL A 110 -2.57 -9.31 20.79
N GLY A 111 -3.13 -10.51 20.64
CA GLY A 111 -4.02 -11.14 21.64
C GLY A 111 -3.33 -11.44 22.98
N ARG A 112 -2.21 -10.81 23.28
CA ARG A 112 -1.52 -10.88 24.55
C ARG A 112 -0.98 -9.49 24.89
N PRO A 113 -1.61 -8.73 25.79
CA PRO A 113 -0.92 -7.64 26.46
C PRO A 113 0.34 -8.24 27.12
N LYS A 114 1.52 -7.75 26.76
CA LYS A 114 2.79 -8.25 27.32
C LYS A 114 2.92 -7.95 28.83
N ASP A 115 2.19 -6.93 29.28
CA ASP A 115 2.36 -6.32 30.60
C ASP A 115 1.09 -6.34 31.46
N GLU A 116 -0.02 -6.95 31.00
CA GLU A 116 -1.23 -7.13 31.83
C GLU A 116 -1.27 -8.51 32.47
N VAL A 117 -1.59 -8.54 33.77
CA VAL A 117 -1.90 -9.77 34.50
C VAL A 117 -3.15 -10.37 33.86
N ASN A 118 -2.96 -11.43 33.07
CA ASN A 118 -4.08 -12.17 32.51
C ASN A 118 -4.92 -12.72 33.68
N PRO A 119 -6.22 -12.41 33.74
CA PRO A 119 -7.05 -12.92 34.81
C PRO A 119 -7.15 -14.45 34.72
N ASP A 120 -7.26 -15.12 35.86
CA ASP A 120 -7.19 -16.59 35.97
C ASP A 120 -8.23 -17.34 35.11
N TRP A 121 -9.28 -16.66 34.66
CA TRP A 121 -10.33 -17.21 33.81
C TRP A 121 -10.03 -17.13 32.30
N LEU A 122 -8.98 -16.42 31.87
CA LEU A 122 -8.64 -16.20 30.47
C LEU A 122 -7.48 -17.11 30.03
N THR A 123 -7.75 -18.06 29.14
CA THR A 123 -6.74 -18.95 28.55
C THR A 123 -6.61 -18.70 27.05
N PHE A 124 -5.38 -18.51 26.56
CA PHE A 124 -5.12 -18.26 25.14
C PHE A 124 -4.83 -19.57 24.40
N TRP A 125 -5.46 -19.74 23.23
CA TRP A 125 -5.19 -20.83 22.31
C TRP A 125 -4.24 -20.37 21.18
N PRO A 126 -3.23 -21.17 20.77
CA PRO A 126 -2.78 -22.40 21.41
C PRO A 126 -2.10 -22.09 22.75
N SER A 127 -2.42 -22.88 23.77
CA SER A 127 -1.72 -22.79 25.06
C SER A 127 -0.25 -23.14 24.81
N LYS A 128 0.67 -22.26 25.22
CA LYS A 128 2.12 -22.52 25.10
C LYS A 128 2.54 -23.85 25.76
N ASN A 129 1.72 -24.38 26.66
CA ASN A 129 1.95 -25.66 27.32
C ASN A 129 1.69 -26.89 26.42
N GLY A 130 1.16 -26.70 25.21
CA GLY A 130 0.92 -27.79 24.26
C GLY A 130 2.08 -28.09 23.30
N LEU A 131 3.14 -27.28 23.28
CA LEU A 131 4.25 -27.43 22.31
C LEU A 131 5.66 -27.40 22.92
N ALA A 132 5.80 -27.28 24.24
CA ALA A 132 7.08 -27.40 24.93
C ALA A 132 7.10 -28.69 25.77
N LEU A 133 7.57 -29.80 25.17
CA LEU A 133 8.16 -30.89 25.94
C LEU A 133 9.46 -30.38 26.56
N GLU A 134 9.36 -29.70 27.71
CA GLU A 134 10.50 -29.41 28.59
C GLU A 134 10.52 -30.50 29.69
N PRO A 135 11.48 -31.44 29.67
CA PRO A 135 11.54 -32.53 30.62
C PRO A 135 12.36 -32.09 31.83
N SER A 136 11.77 -31.35 32.78
CA SER A 136 12.25 -31.30 34.17
C SER A 136 11.52 -30.23 35.00
N LYS A 137 10.59 -30.68 35.84
CA LYS A 137 10.48 -30.33 37.27
C LYS A 137 9.20 -30.95 37.85
N PRO A 138 9.27 -31.73 38.94
CA PRO A 138 8.09 -32.16 39.66
C PRO A 138 7.64 -30.99 40.54
N VAL A 139 6.80 -30.12 39.98
CA VAL A 139 6.10 -29.11 40.79
C VAL A 139 4.92 -29.82 41.45
N ALA A 140 4.91 -29.76 42.79
CA ALA A 140 3.88 -30.32 43.64
C ALA A 140 2.48 -30.02 43.10
N GLN A 141 1.70 -31.08 42.94
CA GLN A 141 0.27 -31.06 42.66
C GLN A 141 -0.44 -30.29 43.79
N LYS A 142 -0.61 -28.98 43.61
CA LYS A 142 -1.82 -28.32 44.08
C LYS A 142 -2.85 -28.60 43.00
N GLU A 143 -3.83 -29.43 43.35
CA GLU A 143 -5.03 -29.68 42.56
C GLU A 143 -5.82 -28.38 42.40
N THR A 144 -5.36 -27.46 41.56
CA THR A 144 -6.27 -26.58 40.86
C THR A 144 -6.99 -27.50 39.87
N PRO A 145 -8.32 -27.65 39.95
CA PRO A 145 -9.03 -28.52 39.02
C PRO A 145 -8.64 -28.06 37.64
N ALA A 146 -8.13 -28.99 36.83
CA ALA A 146 -7.96 -28.78 35.41
C ALA A 146 -9.33 -28.42 34.85
N THR A 147 -9.63 -27.12 34.80
CA THR A 147 -10.78 -26.54 34.13
C THR A 147 -10.59 -26.94 32.70
N ARG A 148 -11.23 -28.07 32.33
CA ARG A 148 -11.27 -28.63 30.98
C ARG A 148 -11.40 -27.48 30.01
N ALA A 149 -10.53 -27.41 29.01
CA ALA A 149 -10.46 -26.33 28.02
C ALA A 149 -11.86 -25.95 27.52
N ALA A 150 -12.48 -24.98 28.19
CA ALA A 150 -13.84 -24.54 27.94
C ALA A 150 -13.73 -23.26 27.13
N LEU A 151 -14.46 -23.19 26.02
CA LEU A 151 -14.55 -21.97 25.24
C LEU A 151 -15.40 -21.00 26.04
N ARG A 152 -14.75 -19.97 26.59
CA ARG A 152 -15.43 -18.89 27.30
C ARG A 152 -15.33 -17.60 26.50
N VAL A 153 -16.47 -17.10 26.04
CA VAL A 153 -16.59 -15.81 25.34
C VAL A 153 -17.40 -14.90 26.22
N LYS A 154 -16.79 -13.86 26.77
CA LYS A 154 -17.46 -12.86 27.60
C LYS A 154 -17.21 -11.45 27.11
N GLY A 155 -18.24 -10.61 27.14
CA GLY A 155 -18.15 -9.17 26.92
C GLY A 155 -18.91 -8.65 25.70
N SER A 156 -18.68 -7.37 25.41
CA SER A 156 -19.27 -6.67 24.27
C SER A 156 -18.23 -6.43 23.18
N PHE A 157 -18.54 -6.76 21.94
CA PHE A 157 -17.61 -6.67 20.80
C PHE A 157 -18.06 -5.62 19.80
N LYS A 158 -17.13 -4.75 19.41
CA LYS A 158 -17.33 -3.68 18.44
C LYS A 158 -16.36 -3.81 17.28
N TRP A 159 -16.84 -3.53 16.07
CA TRP A 159 -16.03 -3.61 14.84
C TRP A 159 -15.07 -2.42 14.69
N SER A 160 -15.48 -1.24 15.16
CA SER A 160 -14.69 -0.01 15.10
C SER A 160 -14.36 0.53 16.50
N ARG A 161 -13.27 1.30 16.61
CA ARG A 161 -12.92 2.00 17.86
C ARG A 161 -14.03 2.98 18.27
N SER A 162 -14.58 3.70 17.29
CA SER A 162 -15.72 4.60 17.40
C SER A 162 -16.98 3.92 16.85
N GLY A 163 -17.75 3.28 17.71
CA GLY A 163 -18.97 2.60 17.33
C GLY A 163 -19.65 1.94 18.53
N ARG A 164 -20.96 1.74 18.44
CA ARG A 164 -21.66 0.85 19.38
C ARG A 164 -21.19 -0.58 19.14
N ALA A 165 -21.14 -1.38 20.20
CA ALA A 165 -20.86 -2.80 20.04
C ALA A 165 -21.91 -3.45 19.14
N CYS A 166 -21.50 -4.34 18.25
CA CYS A 166 -22.41 -5.12 17.41
C CYS A 166 -22.90 -6.35 18.17
N LEU A 167 -22.11 -6.81 19.14
CA LEU A 167 -22.43 -7.89 20.06
C LEU A 167 -22.38 -7.32 21.47
N HIS A 168 -23.50 -7.41 22.18
CA HIS A 168 -23.64 -6.88 23.53
C HIS A 168 -23.71 -8.03 24.52
N ASP A 169 -22.96 -7.89 25.61
CA ASP A 169 -23.09 -8.70 26.82
C ASP A 169 -23.14 -10.21 26.54
N ILE A 170 -22.29 -10.67 25.62
CA ILE A 170 -22.11 -12.10 25.38
C ILE A 170 -21.55 -12.70 26.65
N ASP A 171 -22.18 -13.77 27.14
CA ASP A 171 -21.65 -14.62 28.19
C ASP A 171 -21.89 -16.09 27.81
N ILE A 172 -20.90 -16.66 27.12
CA ILE A 172 -20.92 -18.05 26.67
C ILE A 172 -19.83 -18.79 27.42
N ASP A 173 -20.20 -19.91 28.05
CA ASP A 173 -19.29 -20.86 28.65
C ASP A 173 -19.60 -22.26 28.09
N LEU A 174 -18.73 -22.76 27.20
CA LEU A 174 -18.90 -24.03 26.53
C LEU A 174 -17.85 -25.04 27.02
N PRO A 175 -18.25 -26.11 27.73
CA PRO A 175 -17.33 -27.13 28.22
C PRO A 175 -16.61 -27.87 27.10
N ALA A 176 -15.40 -28.37 27.38
CA ALA A 176 -14.68 -29.24 26.46
C ALA A 176 -15.51 -30.47 26.08
N GLY A 177 -15.56 -30.79 24.78
CA GLY A 177 -16.26 -31.95 24.24
C GLY A 177 -17.76 -31.75 24.01
N GLN A 178 -18.29 -30.53 24.18
CA GLN A 178 -19.66 -30.17 23.84
C GLN A 178 -19.71 -29.30 22.58
N SER A 179 -20.78 -29.43 21.80
CA SER A 179 -21.07 -28.56 20.66
C SER A 179 -22.09 -27.49 21.04
N LEU A 180 -21.87 -26.27 20.54
CA LEU A 180 -22.82 -25.17 20.66
C LEU A 180 -23.41 -24.88 19.29
N ALA A 181 -24.73 -24.99 19.16
CA ALA A 181 -25.44 -24.51 17.99
C ALA A 181 -25.77 -23.02 18.20
N ILE A 182 -25.16 -22.15 17.39
CA ILE A 182 -25.50 -20.73 17.35
C ILE A 182 -26.58 -20.56 16.28
N ILE A 183 -27.81 -20.29 16.72
CA ILE A 183 -28.94 -19.98 15.84
C ILE A 183 -29.23 -18.50 16.01
N GLY A 184 -29.21 -17.75 14.90
CA GLY A 184 -29.43 -16.31 14.86
C GLY A 184 -30.42 -15.93 13.77
#